data_AF-A0A7K9CL01-F1
#
_entry.id   AF-A0A7K9CL01-F1
#
_cell.length_a   1.000
_cell.length_b   1.000
_cell.length_c   1.000
_cell.angle_alpha   90.00
_cell.angle_beta   90.00
_cell.angle_gamma   90.00
#
_symmetry.space_group_name_H-M   'P 1'
#
loop_
_entity.id
_entity.type
_entity.pdbx_description
1 polymer ?
#
loop_
_entity_poly.entity_id
_entity_poly.type
_entity_poly.pdbx_seq_one_letter_code
_entity_poly.pdbx_strand_id
1 'polypeptide(L)'
;QAEVEETLKRIQDHKGVIGMLLVNAEGIPVRTNLDTSTTVQYSEHLRQLIMQAWSAVRDLDPQNELICLRIRTKKHEIIVAP
;
A
#
# COMPACT_ATOMS: atom_id res chain seq x y z
N GLN A 1 16.22 8.12 -10.25
CA GLN A 1 14.88 7.89 -10.84
C GLN A 1 14.76 6.50 -11.48
N ALA A 2 15.73 6.05 -12.29
CA ALA A 2 15.69 4.72 -12.93
C ALA A 2 15.56 3.53 -11.95
N GLU A 3 16.23 3.57 -10.81
CA GLU A 3 16.23 2.48 -9.81
C GLU A 3 14.84 2.20 -9.19
N VAL A 4 14.06 3.26 -8.95
CA VAL A 4 12.69 3.14 -8.41
C VAL A 4 11.79 2.47 -9.44
N GLU A 5 11.91 2.85 -10.72
CA GLU A 5 11.11 2.28 -11.79
C GLU A 5 11.45 0.81 -12.05
N GLU A 6 12.72 0.44 -11.98
CA GLU A 6 13.16 -0.95 -12.07
C GLU A 6 12.61 -1.79 -10.90
N THR A 7 12.64 -1.24 -9.69
CA THR A 7 12.10 -1.93 -8.50
C THR A 7 10.59 -2.12 -8.59
N LEU A 8 9.86 -1.09 -9.02
CA LEU A 8 8.41 -1.17 -9.23
C LEU A 8 8.09 -2.21 -10.31
N LYS A 9 8.82 -2.22 -11.42
CA LYS A 9 8.64 -3.20 -12.49
C LYS A 9 8.89 -4.64 -12.00
N ARG A 10 9.95 -4.85 -11.21
CA ARG A 10 10.24 -6.16 -10.59
C ARG A 10 9.11 -6.66 -9.69
N ILE A 11 8.45 -5.77 -8.95
CA ILE A 11 7.27 -6.11 -8.14
C ILE A 11 6.11 -6.48 -9.04
N GLN A 12 5.83 -5.68 -10.06
CA GLN A 12 4.73 -5.92 -11.00
C GLN A 12 4.89 -7.24 -11.76
N ASP A 13 6.11 -7.58 -12.16
CA ASP A 13 6.42 -8.79 -12.94
C ASP A 13 6.40 -10.06 -12.07
N HIS A 14 6.30 -9.94 -10.75
CA HIS A 14 6.25 -11.09 -9.87
C HIS A 14 4.94 -11.87 -10.03
N LYS A 15 5.03 -13.20 -10.18
CA LYS A 15 3.88 -14.08 -10.33
C LYS A 15 2.92 -13.93 -9.13
N GLY A 16 1.67 -13.63 -9.42
CA GLY A 16 0.61 -13.44 -8.40
C GLY A 16 0.33 -11.99 -8.02
N VAL A 17 1.12 -11.03 -8.50
CA VAL A 17 0.79 -9.61 -8.34
C VAL A 17 -0.30 -9.24 -9.34
N ILE A 18 -1.48 -8.93 -8.81
CA ILE A 18 -2.66 -8.52 -9.60
C ILE A 18 -2.59 -7.02 -9.90
N GLY A 19 -2.10 -6.25 -8.93
CA GLY A 19 -2.07 -4.79 -9.01
C GLY A 19 -0.99 -4.17 -8.15
N MET A 20 -0.56 -2.98 -8.54
CA MET A 20 0.31 -2.10 -7.80
C MET A 20 -0.35 -0.72 -7.73
N LEU A 21 -0.30 -0.12 -6.56
CA LEU A 21 -0.83 1.21 -6.28
C LEU A 21 0.24 2.01 -5.52
N LEU A 22 0.71 3.10 -6.13
CA LEU A 22 1.60 4.07 -5.50
C LEU A 22 0.80 5.32 -5.16
N VAL A 23 0.77 5.67 -3.89
CA VAL A 23 -0.05 6.76 -3.34
C VAL A 23 0.86 7.72 -2.58
N ASN A 24 0.56 9.01 -2.61
CA ASN A 24 1.22 10.00 -1.76
C ASN A 24 0.62 10.02 -0.33
N ALA A 25 1.19 10.84 0.55
CA ALA A 25 0.72 11.00 1.93
C ALA A 25 -0.73 11.52 2.01
N GLU A 26 -1.18 12.24 0.98
CA GLU A 26 -2.52 12.80 0.88
C GLU A 26 -3.58 11.79 0.39
N GLY A 27 -3.20 10.56 0.03
CA GLY A 27 -4.14 9.55 -0.49
C GLY A 27 -4.42 9.63 -1.98
N ILE A 28 -3.67 10.47 -2.71
CA ILE A 28 -3.78 10.66 -4.15
C ILE A 28 -2.89 9.64 -4.87
N PRO A 29 -3.46 8.84 -5.78
CA PRO A 29 -2.69 7.85 -6.54
C PRO A 29 -1.75 8.55 -7.54
N VAL A 30 -0.46 8.22 -7.45
CA VAL A 30 0.60 8.70 -8.35
C VAL A 30 0.78 7.76 -9.53
N ARG A 31 0.77 6.44 -9.27
CA ARG A 31 0.86 5.38 -10.29
C ARG A 31 0.01 4.19 -9.89
N THR A 32 -0.65 3.58 -10.86
CA THR A 32 -1.50 2.40 -10.66
C THR A 32 -1.58 1.61 -11.96
N ASN A 33 -1.73 0.30 -11.85
CA ASN A 33 -2.11 -0.57 -12.96
C ASN A 33 -3.57 -1.06 -12.84
N LEU A 34 -4.30 -0.57 -11.83
CA LEU A 34 -5.72 -0.85 -11.61
C LEU A 34 -6.59 0.18 -12.33
N ASP A 35 -7.88 -0.12 -12.46
CA ASP A 35 -8.85 0.84 -12.97
C ASP A 35 -8.97 2.05 -12.04
N THR A 36 -9.34 3.20 -12.61
CA THR A 36 -9.41 4.48 -11.89
C THR A 36 -10.39 4.43 -10.71
N SER A 37 -11.53 3.74 -10.87
CA SER A 37 -12.54 3.64 -9.80
C SER A 37 -12.01 2.86 -8.59
N THR A 38 -11.41 1.70 -8.83
CA THR A 38 -10.80 0.86 -7.80
C THR A 38 -9.63 1.59 -7.14
N THR A 39 -8.77 2.24 -7.93
CA THR A 39 -7.61 2.99 -7.45
C THR A 39 -8.01 4.03 -6.39
N VAL A 40 -9.02 4.86 -6.67
CA VAL A 40 -9.48 5.92 -5.75
C VAL A 40 -10.11 5.33 -4.49
N GLN A 41 -10.90 4.26 -4.61
CA GLN A 41 -11.50 3.61 -3.45
C GLN A 41 -10.46 2.95 -2.55
N TYR A 42 -9.49 2.25 -3.14
CA TYR A 42 -8.43 1.60 -2.37
C TYR A 42 -7.48 2.61 -1.74
N SER A 43 -7.12 3.69 -2.43
CA SER A 43 -6.20 4.69 -1.86
C SER A 43 -6.79 5.34 -0.60
N GLU A 44 -8.06 5.71 -0.62
CA GLU A 44 -8.71 6.33 0.54
C GLU A 44 -8.91 5.35 1.70
N HIS A 45 -9.42 4.14 1.44
CA HIS A 45 -9.62 3.15 2.51
C HIS A 45 -8.30 2.68 3.13
N LEU A 46 -7.26 2.43 2.32
CA LEU A 46 -5.96 1.99 2.82
C LEU A 46 -5.29 3.09 3.63
N ARG A 47 -5.38 4.35 3.20
CA ARG A 47 -4.85 5.49 3.96
C ARG A 47 -5.45 5.56 5.36
N GLN A 48 -6.78 5.50 5.47
CA GLN A 48 -7.47 5.51 6.75
C GLN A 48 -7.02 4.35 7.65
N LEU A 49 -6.90 3.15 7.08
CA LEU A 49 -6.48 1.97 7.81
C LEU A 49 -5.02 2.06 8.29
N ILE A 50 -4.10 2.60 7.48
CA ILE A 50 -2.70 2.81 7.87
C ILE A 50 -2.62 3.79 9.03
N MET A 51 -3.35 4.91 9.00
CA MET A 51 -3.34 5.89 10.09
C MET A 51 -3.81 5.26 11.42
N GLN A 52 -4.85 4.43 11.38
CA GLN A 52 -5.33 3.70 12.54
C GLN A 52 -4.31 2.66 13.03
N ALA A 53 -3.69 1.92 12.11
CA ALA A 53 -2.65 0.95 12.44
C ALA A 53 -1.40 1.62 13.05
N TRP A 54 -0.99 2.78 12.52
CA TRP A 54 0.08 3.59 13.08
C TRP A 54 -0.21 4.03 14.51
N SER A 55 -1.42 4.56 14.77
CA SER A 55 -1.84 4.93 16.13
C SER A 55 -1.80 3.71 17.04
N ALA A 56 -2.40 2.60 16.64
CA ALA A 56 -2.48 1.39 17.44
C ALA A 56 -1.10 0.81 17.79
N VAL A 57 -0.14 0.81 16.86
CA VAL A 57 1.23 0.35 17.13
C VAL A 57 1.93 1.28 18.12
N ARG A 58 1.79 2.60 17.95
CA ARG A 58 2.38 3.58 18.87
C ARG A 58 1.75 3.58 20.25
N ASP A 59 0.46 3.29 20.34
CA ASP A 59 -0.27 3.16 21.60
C ASP A 59 0.18 1.92 22.40
N LEU A 60 0.63 0.86 21.71
CA LEU A 60 1.21 -0.34 22.32
C LEU A 60 2.67 -0.15 22.75
N ASP A 61 3.50 0.38 21.86
CA ASP A 61 4.89 0.74 22.14
C ASP A 61 5.28 1.97 21.30
N PRO A 62 5.54 3.13 21.92
CA PRO A 62 5.88 4.35 21.20
C PRO A 62 7.25 4.28 20.48
N GLN A 63 8.09 3.28 20.77
CA GLN A 63 9.37 3.06 20.07
C GLN A 63 9.21 2.21 18.80
N ASN A 64 8.05 1.59 18.59
CA ASN A 64 7.82 0.73 17.43
C ASN A 64 7.25 1.53 16.26
N GLU A 65 7.78 1.26 15.06
CA GLU A 65 7.31 1.87 13.82
C GLU A 65 6.64 0.82 12.93
N LEU A 66 5.54 1.19 12.28
CA LEU A 66 4.88 0.32 11.33
C LEU A 66 5.69 0.28 10.02
N ILE A 67 6.35 -0.84 9.76
CA ILE A 67 7.17 -1.05 8.55
C ILE A 67 6.32 -1.57 7.39
N CYS A 68 5.34 -2.43 7.67
CA CYS A 68 4.51 -3.05 6.65
C CYS A 68 3.19 -3.53 7.26
N LEU A 69 2.10 -3.35 6.52
CA LEU A 69 0.78 -3.88 6.82
C LEU A 69 0.40 -4.91 5.75
N ARG A 70 0.22 -6.17 6.17
CA ARG A 70 -0.21 -7.27 5.29
C ARG A 70 -1.63 -7.68 5.64
N ILE A 71 -2.56 -7.46 4.71
CA ILE A 71 -3.98 -7.76 4.86
C ILE A 71 -4.32 -8.91 3.92
N ARG A 72 -4.70 -10.05 4.49
CA ARG A 72 -5.11 -11.23 3.72
C ARG A 72 -6.61 -11.39 3.75
N THR A 73 -7.24 -11.35 2.58
CA THR A 73 -8.66 -11.68 2.41
C THR A 73 -8.80 -13.04 1.72
N LYS A 74 -10.04 -13.52 1.56
CA LYS A 74 -10.31 -14.77 0.82
C LYS A 74 -9.97 -14.68 -0.67
N LYS A 75 -10.00 -13.47 -1.25
CA LYS A 75 -9.80 -13.25 -2.70
C LYS A 75 -8.44 -12.65 -3.01
N HIS A 76 -8.00 -11.70 -2.20
CA HIS A 76 -6.80 -10.91 -2.46
C HIS A 76 -5.94 -10.76 -1.21
N GLU A 77 -4.65 -10.59 -1.44
CA GLU A 77 -3.68 -10.19 -0.44
C GLU A 77 -3.20 -8.78 -0.78
N ILE A 78 -3.24 -7.89 0.20
CA ILE A 78 -2.84 -6.49 0.07
C ILE A 78 -1.65 -6.29 1.00
N ILE A 79 -0.54 -5.82 0.44
CA ILE A 79 0.66 -5.49 1.18
C ILE A 79 0.86 -3.99 1.03
N VAL A 80 0.93 -3.29 2.16
CA VAL A 80 1.09 -1.84 2.21
C VAL A 80 2.33 -1.51 3.02
N ALA A 81 3.27 -0.82 2.38
CA ALA A 81 4.41 -0.22 3.06
C ALA A 81 4.13 1.29 3.15
N PRO A 82 4.04 1.87 4.36
CA PRO A 82 3.87 3.30 4.56
C PRO A 82 5.14 4.10 4.26
#